data_AF-A0A376LEI6-F1
#
_entry.id   AF-A0A376LEI6-F1
#
_cell.length_a   1.000
_cell.length_b   1.000
_cell.length_c   1.000
_cell.angle_alpha   90.00
_cell.angle_beta   90.00
_cell.angle_gamma   90.00
#
_symmetry.space_group_name_H-M   'P 1'
#
loop_
_entity.id
_entity.type
_entity.pdbx_description
1 polymer ?
#
loop_
_entity_poly.entity_id
_entity_poly.type
_entity_poly.pdbx_seq_one_letter_code
_entity_poly.pdbx_strand_id
1 'polypeptide(L)'
;MWVTFGWKVTLLYAIIAAGVSVLASIILDSLGFERHIIASKSSSANCCAPAKTSPGTTYTPIKVSCCSPAAKAIEKPVVNCCSTKAVVSINPIKLATKDALQQFKDVLPYLLLGVLIGSFIYGFIPSEWIAAHAGADNPFAIPLSTVVGIPLYIRAEAVIPLASVLMTKGMGLGALMALIIGSAGASLTEVILLKSMFRIPMIVAFLTVILGMAILMGYLTQMLF
;
A
#
# COMPACT_ATOMS: atom_id res chain seq x y z
N MET A 1 -9.00 10.18 10.81
CA MET A 1 -8.63 11.61 10.83
C MET A 1 -9.65 12.51 11.52
N TRP A 2 -10.97 12.41 11.24
CA TRP A 2 -11.97 13.31 11.85
C TRP A 2 -11.92 13.33 13.38
N VAL A 3 -11.89 12.14 13.99
CA VAL A 3 -11.89 11.98 15.45
C VAL A 3 -10.64 12.57 16.11
N THR A 4 -9.51 12.58 15.42
CA THR A 4 -8.21 12.96 15.99
C THR A 4 -7.77 14.38 15.66
N PHE A 5 -8.05 14.85 14.45
CA PHE A 5 -7.59 16.16 13.96
C PHE A 5 -8.74 17.16 13.77
N GLY A 6 -9.97 16.75 14.02
CA GLY A 6 -11.16 17.58 13.85
C GLY A 6 -11.63 17.67 12.41
N TRP A 7 -12.89 18.11 12.25
CA TRP A 7 -13.58 18.13 10.97
C TRP A 7 -12.93 19.09 9.95
N LYS A 8 -12.38 20.22 10.41
CA LYS A 8 -11.77 21.24 9.54
C LYS A 8 -10.54 20.70 8.80
N VAL A 9 -9.66 19.98 9.50
CA VAL A 9 -8.45 19.39 8.91
C VAL A 9 -8.81 18.28 7.92
N THR A 10 -9.80 17.44 8.24
CA THR A 10 -10.28 16.41 7.30
C THR A 10 -10.90 17.00 6.03
N LEU A 11 -11.65 18.09 6.14
CA LEU A 11 -12.27 18.72 4.99
C LEU A 11 -11.20 19.37 4.10
N LEU A 12 -10.24 20.06 4.69
CA LEU A 12 -9.08 20.61 3.99
C LEU A 12 -8.30 19.50 3.25
N TYR A 13 -8.02 18.39 3.94
CA TYR A 13 -7.36 17.22 3.34
C TYR A 13 -8.13 16.68 2.14
N ALA A 14 -9.46 16.50 2.26
CA ALA A 14 -10.28 15.97 1.19
C ALA A 14 -10.29 16.88 -0.05
N ILE A 15 -10.38 18.20 0.13
CA ILE A 15 -10.35 19.16 -0.97
C ILE A 15 -9.00 19.13 -1.69
N ILE A 16 -7.89 19.16 -0.94
CA ILE A 16 -6.54 19.14 -1.52
C ILE A 16 -6.28 17.82 -2.22
N ALA A 17 -6.64 16.69 -1.61
CA ALA A 17 -6.47 15.38 -2.20
C ALA A 17 -7.23 15.26 -3.53
N ALA A 18 -8.49 15.72 -3.57
CA ALA A 18 -9.28 15.73 -4.79
C ALA A 18 -8.67 16.65 -5.86
N GLY A 19 -8.28 17.88 -5.48
CA GLY A 19 -7.66 18.84 -6.40
C GLY A 19 -6.34 18.34 -6.98
N VAL A 20 -5.45 17.79 -6.14
CA VAL A 20 -4.17 17.23 -6.58
C VAL A 20 -4.38 16.00 -7.45
N SER A 21 -5.36 15.14 -7.15
CA SER A 21 -5.66 13.96 -7.97
C SER A 21 -6.12 14.35 -9.39
N VAL A 22 -6.97 15.38 -9.49
CA VAL A 22 -7.42 15.92 -10.79
C VAL A 22 -6.25 16.55 -11.54
N LEU A 23 -5.47 17.40 -10.88
CA LEU A 23 -4.33 18.08 -11.49
C LEU A 23 -3.26 17.08 -11.96
N ALA A 24 -2.93 16.10 -11.11
CA ALA A 24 -1.97 15.05 -11.44
C ALA A 24 -2.46 14.22 -12.63
N SER A 25 -3.75 13.88 -12.70
CA SER A 25 -4.34 13.17 -13.83
C SER A 25 -4.22 13.96 -15.14
N ILE A 26 -4.54 15.26 -15.12
CA ILE A 26 -4.43 16.14 -16.30
C ILE A 26 -2.97 16.27 -16.75
N ILE A 27 -2.04 16.42 -15.80
CA ILE A 27 -0.61 16.52 -16.08
C ILE A 27 -0.10 15.20 -16.70
N LEU A 28 -0.49 14.06 -16.14
CA LEU A 28 -0.06 12.74 -16.65
C LEU A 28 -0.60 12.47 -18.05
N ASP A 29 -1.85 12.86 -18.32
CA ASP A 29 -2.48 12.76 -19.63
C ASP A 29 -1.76 13.64 -20.66
N SER A 30 -1.50 14.91 -20.30
CA SER A 30 -0.81 15.87 -21.16
C SER A 30 0.64 15.46 -21.49
N LEU A 31 1.29 14.70 -20.62
CA LEU A 31 2.65 14.17 -20.82
C LEU A 31 2.69 12.85 -21.61
N GLY A 32 1.54 12.32 -22.05
CA GLY A 32 1.47 11.13 -22.90
C GLY A 32 2.01 9.87 -22.21
N PHE A 33 1.75 9.72 -20.90
CA PHE A 33 2.30 8.63 -20.09
C PHE A 33 1.79 7.22 -20.46
N GLU A 34 0.82 7.11 -21.37
CA GLU A 34 0.32 5.84 -21.93
C GLU A 34 1.43 4.99 -22.55
N ARG A 35 2.49 5.63 -23.09
CA ARG A 35 3.64 4.92 -23.69
C ARG A 35 4.55 4.20 -22.68
N HIS A 36 4.40 4.46 -21.38
CA HIS A 36 5.24 3.90 -20.32
C HIS A 36 4.55 2.84 -19.46
N ILE A 37 3.30 2.48 -19.80
CA ILE A 37 2.61 1.35 -19.20
C ILE A 37 3.24 0.08 -19.77
N ILE A 38 3.82 -0.75 -18.90
CA ILE A 38 4.27 -2.07 -19.32
C ILE A 38 3.00 -2.78 -19.75
N ALA A 39 2.90 -3.15 -21.04
CA ALA A 39 1.82 -4.02 -21.49
C ALA A 39 1.81 -5.20 -20.53
N SER A 40 0.74 -5.32 -19.74
CA SER A 40 0.55 -6.44 -18.84
C SER A 40 0.92 -7.67 -19.64
N LYS A 41 1.85 -8.48 -19.13
CA LYS A 41 1.99 -9.85 -19.61
C LYS A 41 0.62 -10.45 -19.33
N SER A 42 -0.29 -10.33 -20.29
CA SER A 42 -1.38 -11.24 -20.46
C SER A 42 -0.65 -12.57 -20.42
N SER A 43 -0.83 -13.32 -19.34
CA SER A 43 -0.88 -14.77 -19.48
C SER A 43 -2.06 -15.04 -20.40
N SER A 44 -1.90 -14.68 -21.67
CA SER A 44 -2.33 -15.50 -22.77
C SER A 44 -1.48 -16.74 -22.57
N ALA A 45 -1.99 -17.62 -21.71
CA ALA A 45 -1.75 -19.03 -21.87
C ALA A 45 -2.22 -19.31 -23.30
N ASN A 46 -1.31 -19.15 -24.25
CA ASN A 46 -1.47 -19.70 -25.56
C ASN A 46 -1.46 -21.21 -25.31
N CYS A 47 -2.65 -21.79 -25.22
CA CYS A 47 -2.88 -23.23 -25.20
C CYS A 47 -2.40 -23.92 -26.49
N CYS A 48 -1.68 -23.22 -27.37
CA CYS A 48 -1.27 -23.64 -28.71
C CYS A 48 0.24 -23.47 -28.94
N ALA A 49 1.09 -23.69 -27.93
CA ALA A 49 2.52 -23.94 -28.15
C ALA A 49 2.83 -25.40 -27.82
N PRO A 50 3.55 -26.15 -28.70
CA PRO A 50 3.92 -27.52 -28.40
C PRO A 50 4.87 -27.52 -27.20
N ALA A 51 4.46 -28.18 -26.12
CA ALA A 51 5.32 -28.45 -24.98
C ALA A 51 6.49 -29.31 -25.44
N LYS A 52 7.73 -28.83 -25.26
CA LYS A 52 8.91 -29.69 -25.31
C LYS A 52 8.82 -30.63 -24.12
N THR A 53 8.76 -31.91 -24.44
CA THR A 53 8.73 -33.04 -23.51
C THR A 53 10.02 -33.08 -22.68
N SER A 54 9.86 -32.97 -21.36
CA SER A 54 10.80 -33.57 -20.39
C SER A 54 10.05 -34.71 -19.70
N PRO A 55 10.67 -35.89 -19.51
CA PRO A 55 9.94 -37.11 -19.22
C PRO A 55 9.50 -37.17 -17.76
N GLY A 56 8.23 -37.49 -17.52
CA GLY A 56 7.80 -38.03 -16.24
C GLY A 56 6.58 -37.38 -15.57
N THR A 57 5.46 -37.16 -16.27
CA THR A 57 4.13 -37.32 -15.63
C THR A 57 3.06 -37.54 -16.70
N THR A 58 2.39 -38.69 -16.67
CA THR A 58 1.26 -39.00 -17.55
C THR A 58 0.06 -38.17 -17.15
N TYR A 59 -0.27 -37.16 -17.96
CA TYR A 59 -1.58 -36.54 -17.98
C TYR A 59 -2.10 -36.54 -19.41
N THR A 60 -3.23 -37.21 -19.65
CA THR A 60 -3.94 -37.20 -20.93
C THR A 60 -4.56 -35.82 -21.17
N PRO A 61 -4.24 -35.10 -22.26
CA PRO A 61 -4.78 -33.78 -22.50
C PRO A 61 -6.24 -33.84 -22.98
N ILE A 62 -7.09 -33.02 -22.36
CA ILE A 62 -8.44 -32.71 -22.83
C ILE A 62 -8.30 -31.84 -24.09
N LYS A 63 -8.79 -32.32 -25.24
CA LYS A 63 -8.90 -31.53 -26.48
C LYS A 63 -10.02 -30.50 -26.34
N VAL A 64 -9.70 -29.21 -26.35
CA VAL A 64 -10.65 -28.13 -26.63
C VAL A 64 -10.30 -27.51 -27.98
N SER A 65 -11.14 -27.76 -28.98
CA SER A 65 -11.01 -27.21 -30.33
C SER A 65 -11.83 -25.94 -30.43
N CYS A 66 -11.18 -24.78 -30.36
CA CYS A 66 -11.82 -23.48 -30.59
C CYS A 66 -11.37 -22.93 -31.95
N CYS A 67 -11.99 -23.39 -33.04
CA CYS A 67 -11.99 -22.69 -34.34
C CYS A 67 -12.98 -23.38 -35.31
N SER A 68 -14.20 -22.88 -35.40
CA SER A 68 -14.99 -22.93 -36.65
C SER A 68 -16.18 -21.95 -36.57
N PRO A 69 -16.48 -21.17 -37.63
CA PRO A 69 -17.59 -20.22 -37.64
C PRO A 69 -18.82 -20.86 -38.31
N ALA A 70 -19.79 -21.33 -37.53
CA ALA A 70 -21.19 -21.46 -37.95
C ALA A 70 -22.07 -22.01 -36.81
N ALA A 71 -23.20 -21.34 -36.61
CA ALA A 71 -24.16 -21.54 -35.54
C ALA A 71 -24.82 -22.94 -35.52
N LYS A 72 -24.91 -23.54 -34.33
CA LYS A 72 -26.10 -24.20 -33.77
C LYS A 72 -25.86 -24.61 -32.31
N ALA A 73 -26.87 -24.42 -31.47
CA ALA A 73 -26.85 -24.64 -30.03
C ALA A 73 -26.49 -26.08 -29.63
N ILE A 74 -25.52 -26.24 -28.71
CA ILE A 74 -25.39 -27.38 -27.78
C ILE A 74 -24.70 -26.85 -26.50
N GLU A 75 -25.34 -27.16 -25.38
CA GLU A 75 -24.92 -27.28 -23.97
C GLU A 75 -23.51 -26.83 -23.48
N LYS A 76 -23.53 -26.18 -22.30
CA LYS A 76 -22.40 -25.65 -21.53
C LYS A 76 -21.39 -26.76 -21.14
N PRO A 77 -20.05 -26.58 -21.24
CA PRO A 77 -19.12 -27.49 -20.62
C PRO A 77 -18.98 -27.13 -19.13
N VAL A 78 -19.43 -28.03 -18.25
CA VAL A 78 -19.21 -27.97 -16.80
C VAL A 78 -17.79 -28.44 -16.51
N VAL A 79 -16.92 -27.54 -16.04
CA VAL A 79 -15.64 -27.90 -15.39
C VAL A 79 -15.96 -28.51 -14.02
N ASN A 80 -15.91 -29.83 -13.94
CA ASN A 80 -16.22 -30.57 -12.72
C ASN A 80 -14.98 -30.63 -11.80
N CYS A 81 -14.78 -29.59 -11.00
CA CYS A 81 -13.81 -29.55 -9.89
C CYS A 81 -14.37 -30.24 -8.62
N CYS A 82 -14.92 -31.45 -8.75
CA CYS A 82 -15.46 -32.20 -7.63
C CYS A 82 -14.63 -33.46 -7.35
N SER A 83 -13.60 -33.31 -6.51
CA SER A 83 -13.18 -34.40 -5.65
C SER A 83 -13.65 -34.05 -4.24
N THR A 84 -14.79 -34.60 -3.86
CA THR A 84 -15.39 -34.48 -2.52
C THR A 84 -14.47 -35.19 -1.53
N LYS A 85 -13.49 -34.47 -0.98
CA LYS A 85 -12.95 -34.84 0.33
C LYS A 85 -13.98 -34.43 1.38
N ALA A 86 -14.35 -35.40 2.23
CA ALA A 86 -15.29 -35.22 3.32
C ALA A 86 -14.90 -34.02 4.19
N VAL A 87 -15.84 -33.09 4.38
CA VAL A 87 -15.70 -31.99 5.32
C VAL A 87 -15.79 -32.57 6.73
N VAL A 88 -14.64 -32.72 7.37
CA VAL A 88 -14.57 -33.05 8.81
C VAL A 88 -15.28 -31.92 9.56
N SER A 89 -16.32 -32.26 10.32
CA SER A 89 -16.94 -31.38 11.30
C SER A 89 -15.98 -31.18 12.47
N ILE A 90 -15.06 -30.23 12.31
CA ILE A 90 -14.19 -29.74 13.37
C ILE A 90 -14.83 -28.48 13.92
N ASN A 91 -14.89 -28.34 15.25
CA ASN A 91 -15.35 -27.11 15.91
C ASN A 91 -14.59 -25.90 15.32
N PRO A 92 -15.23 -25.05 14.52
CA PRO A 92 -14.53 -24.06 13.69
C PRO A 92 -13.78 -23.05 14.56
N ILE A 93 -14.33 -22.77 15.76
CA ILE A 93 -13.75 -21.86 16.75
C ILE A 93 -12.46 -22.42 17.34
N LYS A 94 -12.38 -23.73 17.62
CA LYS A 94 -11.20 -24.36 18.24
C LYS A 94 -10.06 -24.55 17.24
N LEU A 95 -10.39 -24.74 15.96
CA LEU A 95 -9.41 -24.77 14.87
C LEU A 95 -8.87 -23.35 14.63
N ALA A 96 -9.74 -22.35 14.48
CA ALA A 96 -9.35 -20.96 14.30
C ALA A 96 -8.50 -20.41 15.46
N THR A 97 -8.79 -20.78 16.72
CA THR A 97 -7.96 -20.37 17.86
C THR A 97 -6.60 -21.05 17.88
N LYS A 98 -6.50 -22.33 17.47
CA LYS A 98 -5.21 -23.01 17.35
C LYS A 98 -4.36 -22.40 16.25
N ASP A 99 -4.96 -22.14 15.09
CA ASP A 99 -4.26 -21.52 13.96
C ASP A 99 -3.79 -20.10 14.32
N ALA A 100 -4.65 -19.30 14.97
CA ALA A 100 -4.30 -17.97 15.45
C ALA A 100 -3.18 -18.00 16.52
N LEU A 101 -3.22 -18.95 17.46
CA LEU A 101 -2.17 -19.11 18.47
C LEU A 101 -0.83 -19.54 17.85
N GLN A 102 -0.86 -20.39 16.83
CA GLN A 102 0.34 -20.81 16.12
C GLN A 102 0.96 -19.64 15.36
N GLN A 103 0.15 -18.89 14.60
CA GLN A 103 0.60 -17.67 13.93
C GLN A 103 1.13 -16.61 14.91
N PHE A 104 0.46 -16.43 16.05
CA PHE A 104 0.93 -15.51 17.08
C PHE A 104 2.30 -15.91 17.61
N LYS A 105 2.52 -17.21 17.87
CA LYS A 105 3.81 -17.72 18.36
C LYS A 105 4.93 -17.53 17.34
N ASP A 106 4.62 -17.65 16.04
CA ASP A 106 5.59 -17.44 14.96
C ASP A 106 5.97 -15.95 14.81
N VAL A 107 5.03 -15.03 15.01
CA VAL A 107 5.25 -13.58 14.90
C VAL A 107 5.79 -12.94 16.18
N LEU A 108 5.50 -13.53 17.34
CA LEU A 108 5.89 -13.04 18.67
C LEU A 108 7.40 -12.70 18.81
N PRO A 109 8.37 -13.51 18.36
CA PRO A 109 9.78 -13.16 18.49
C PRO A 109 10.14 -11.91 17.69
N TYR A 110 9.56 -11.73 16.49
CA TYR A 110 9.75 -10.53 15.68
C TYR A 110 9.11 -9.31 16.33
N LEU A 111 7.94 -9.47 16.95
CA LEU A 111 7.26 -8.40 17.67
C LEU A 111 8.05 -7.97 18.92
N LEU A 112 8.55 -8.93 19.71
CA LEU A 112 9.41 -8.64 20.86
C LEU A 112 10.70 -7.91 20.45
N LEU A 113 11.33 -8.35 19.36
CA LEU A 113 12.50 -7.67 18.81
C LEU A 113 12.17 -6.24 18.37
N GLY A 114 11.04 -6.04 17.70
CA GLY A 114 10.56 -4.71 17.30
C GLY A 114 10.27 -3.79 18.48
N VAL A 115 9.63 -4.30 19.54
CA VAL A 115 9.38 -3.54 20.78
C VAL A 115 10.68 -3.21 21.50
N LEU A 116 11.64 -4.14 21.53
CA LEU A 116 12.95 -3.91 22.15
C LEU A 116 13.73 -2.82 21.41
N ILE A 117 13.79 -2.89 20.08
CA ILE A 117 14.43 -1.88 19.25
C ILE A 117 13.69 -0.54 19.37
N GLY A 118 12.36 -0.53 19.33
CA GLY A 118 11.55 0.68 19.46
C GLY A 118 11.70 1.35 20.82
N SER A 119 11.73 0.57 21.91
CA SER A 119 12.02 1.04 23.26
C SER A 119 13.41 1.64 23.37
N PHE A 120 14.40 1.04 22.71
CA PHE A 120 15.76 1.58 22.67
C PHE A 120 15.80 2.92 21.92
N ILE A 121 15.21 2.98 20.72
CA ILE A 121 15.13 4.21 19.91
C ILE A 121 14.42 5.34 20.66
N TYR A 122 13.33 5.03 21.38
CA TYR A 122 12.62 6.03 22.18
C TYR A 122 13.51 6.67 23.26
N GLY A 123 14.46 5.91 23.82
CA GLY A 123 15.47 6.45 24.74
C GLY A 123 16.50 7.36 24.07
N PHE A 124 16.78 7.16 22.77
CA PHE A 124 17.76 7.94 22.00
C PHE A 124 17.16 9.16 21.30
N ILE A 125 15.85 9.18 21.04
CA ILE A 125 15.15 10.31 20.41
C ILE A 125 14.33 11.04 21.49
N PRO A 126 14.94 11.97 22.25
CA PRO A 126 14.22 12.76 23.24
C PRO A 126 13.19 13.67 22.54
N SER A 127 12.13 14.01 23.27
CA SER A 127 11.08 14.91 22.80
C SER A 127 11.61 16.26 22.32
N GLU A 128 12.69 16.72 22.93
CA GLU A 128 13.39 17.96 22.61
C GLU A 128 14.01 17.92 21.22
N TRP A 129 14.51 16.75 20.79
CA TRP A 129 15.05 16.57 19.44
C TRP A 129 13.93 16.64 18.39
N ILE A 130 12.78 16.02 18.70
CA ILE A 130 11.57 16.06 17.86
C ILE A 130 11.04 17.49 17.78
N ALA A 131 10.93 18.20 18.90
CA ALA A 131 10.48 19.59 18.93
C ALA A 131 11.43 20.53 18.18
N ALA A 132 12.75 20.31 18.26
CA ALA A 132 13.72 21.13 17.55
C ALA A 132 13.70 20.95 16.01
N HIS A 133 13.52 19.71 15.53
CA HIS A 133 13.60 19.40 14.08
C HIS A 133 12.25 19.26 13.40
N ALA A 134 11.21 18.86 14.13
CA ALA A 134 9.86 18.64 13.65
C ALA A 134 8.83 19.56 14.35
N GLY A 135 9.28 20.58 15.07
CA GLY A 135 8.44 21.58 15.71
C GLY A 135 7.77 22.53 14.72
N ALA A 136 6.75 23.23 15.22
CA ALA A 136 5.95 24.20 14.47
C ALA A 136 6.77 25.39 13.93
N ASP A 137 7.85 25.77 14.63
CA ASP A 137 8.67 26.94 14.32
C ASP A 137 9.64 26.72 13.15
N ASN A 138 9.87 25.46 12.74
CA ASN A 138 10.80 25.14 11.68
C ASN A 138 10.06 24.87 10.35
N PRO A 139 10.14 25.76 9.34
CA PRO A 139 9.48 25.53 8.06
C PRO A 139 10.06 24.33 7.30
N PHE A 140 11.30 23.89 7.58
CA PHE A 140 11.88 22.68 7.00
C PHE A 140 11.37 21.38 7.65
N ALA A 141 10.66 21.47 8.78
CA ALA A 141 10.07 20.31 9.46
C ALA A 141 9.13 19.52 8.54
N ILE A 142 8.38 20.22 7.66
CA ILE A 142 7.38 19.62 6.77
C ILE A 142 8.04 18.75 5.69
N PRO A 143 8.94 19.27 4.83
CA PRO A 143 9.67 18.43 3.86
C PRO A 143 10.44 17.29 4.50
N LEU A 144 11.11 17.55 5.63
CA LEU A 144 11.87 16.53 6.36
C LEU A 144 10.96 15.38 6.83
N SER A 145 9.81 15.73 7.42
CA SER A 145 8.83 14.75 7.90
C SER A 145 8.24 13.93 6.75
N THR A 146 7.97 14.53 5.59
CA THR A 146 7.53 13.79 4.39
C THR A 146 8.58 12.76 3.96
N VAL A 147 9.85 13.18 3.84
CA VAL A 147 10.95 12.31 3.39
C VAL A 147 11.18 11.15 4.36
N VAL A 148 11.08 11.40 5.66
CA VAL A 148 11.16 10.35 6.70
C VAL A 148 9.92 9.46 6.71
N GLY A 149 8.74 10.00 6.39
CA GLY A 149 7.48 9.23 6.34
C GLY A 149 7.48 8.15 5.26
N ILE A 150 7.98 8.47 4.07
CA ILE A 150 8.03 7.57 2.90
C ILE A 150 8.59 6.16 3.24
N PRO A 151 9.80 6.01 3.82
CA PRO A 151 10.34 4.70 4.14
C PRO A 151 9.69 4.04 5.37
N LEU A 152 9.07 4.82 6.26
CA LEU A 152 8.63 4.34 7.57
C LEU A 152 7.39 3.41 7.50
N TYR A 153 6.63 3.44 6.41
CA TYR A 153 5.40 2.65 6.16
C TYR A 153 4.60 2.35 7.44
N ILE A 154 3.78 3.31 7.86
CA ILE A 154 2.94 3.15 9.04
C ILE A 154 1.53 2.79 8.57
N ARG A 155 0.98 1.70 9.12
CA ARG A 155 -0.41 1.33 8.86
C ARG A 155 -1.35 2.40 9.42
N ALA A 156 -2.47 2.66 8.73
CA ALA A 156 -3.41 3.72 9.10
C ALA A 156 -3.96 3.60 10.54
N GLU A 157 -4.09 2.39 11.07
CA GLU A 157 -4.55 2.13 12.43
C GLU A 157 -3.50 2.49 13.48
N ALA A 158 -2.21 2.26 13.17
CA ALA A 158 -1.09 2.58 14.05
C ALA A 158 -0.73 4.07 14.02
N VAL A 159 -1.02 4.76 12.91
CA VAL A 159 -0.70 6.19 12.78
C VAL A 159 -1.53 7.08 13.70
N ILE A 160 -2.75 6.66 14.04
CA ILE A 160 -3.68 7.42 14.89
C ILE A 160 -3.10 7.64 16.31
N PRO A 161 -2.77 6.59 17.08
CA PRO A 161 -2.18 6.76 18.42
C PRO A 161 -0.76 7.33 18.35
N LEU A 162 0.00 7.05 17.29
CA LEU A 162 1.33 7.64 17.12
C LEU A 162 1.25 9.16 16.97
N ALA A 163 0.29 9.63 16.17
CA ALA A 163 0.09 11.03 15.90
C ALA A 163 -0.28 11.83 17.15
N SER A 164 -1.15 11.30 18.02
CA SER A 164 -1.49 11.97 19.28
C SER A 164 -0.27 12.09 20.19
N VAL A 165 0.55 11.06 20.31
CA VAL A 165 1.78 11.10 21.11
C VAL A 165 2.76 12.13 20.55
N LEU A 166 3.07 12.08 19.25
CA LEU A 166 4.02 13.02 18.63
C LEU A 166 3.56 14.48 18.74
N MET A 167 2.26 14.73 18.59
CA MET A 167 1.69 16.06 18.78
C MET A 167 1.86 16.55 20.22
N THR A 168 1.63 15.69 21.22
CA THR A 168 1.87 16.06 22.63
C THR A 168 3.35 16.25 22.96
N LYS A 169 4.26 15.68 22.17
CA LYS A 169 5.71 15.88 22.26
C LYS A 169 6.21 17.14 21.52
N GLY A 170 5.30 17.97 20.99
CA GLY A 170 5.64 19.25 20.37
C GLY A 170 5.90 19.19 18.86
N MET A 171 5.58 18.08 18.20
CA MET A 171 5.61 18.02 16.72
C MET A 171 4.52 18.92 16.14
N GLY A 172 4.88 19.76 15.16
CA GLY A 172 3.93 20.64 14.48
C GLY A 172 2.83 19.85 13.75
N LEU A 173 1.60 20.37 13.77
CA LEU A 173 0.46 19.71 13.12
C LEU A 173 0.68 19.52 11.61
N GLY A 174 1.29 20.52 10.94
CA GLY A 174 1.63 20.43 9.53
C GLY A 174 2.70 19.37 9.23
N ALA A 175 3.76 19.31 10.03
CA ALA A 175 4.81 18.29 9.91
C ALA A 175 4.24 16.88 10.13
N LEU A 176 3.31 16.74 11.07
CA LEU A 176 2.62 15.50 11.35
C LEU A 176 1.70 15.06 10.19
N MET A 177 0.95 15.99 9.59
CA MET A 177 0.16 15.69 8.39
C MET A 177 1.05 15.27 7.22
N ALA A 178 2.18 15.93 7.05
CA ALA A 178 3.16 15.62 6.01
C ALA A 178 3.76 14.21 6.19
N LEU A 179 4.09 13.83 7.44
CA LEU A 179 4.52 12.47 7.80
C LEU A 179 3.43 11.42 7.49
N ILE A 180 2.18 11.68 7.86
CA ILE A 180 1.05 10.76 7.64
C ILE A 180 0.82 10.55 6.15
N ILE A 181 0.78 11.64 5.37
CA ILE A 181 0.53 11.57 3.93
C ILE A 181 1.73 10.92 3.21
N GLY A 182 2.96 11.26 3.58
CA GLY A 182 4.15 10.64 3.00
C GLY A 182 4.23 9.14 3.29
N SER A 183 3.95 8.73 4.53
CA SER A 183 4.01 7.32 4.96
C SER A 183 2.91 6.45 4.39
N ALA A 184 1.70 7.00 4.17
CA ALA A 184 0.59 6.26 3.58
C ALA A 184 0.50 6.39 2.05
N GLY A 185 1.09 7.43 1.46
CA GLY A 185 0.96 7.74 0.04
C GLY A 185 2.07 7.16 -0.84
N ALA A 186 3.32 7.17 -0.38
CA ALA A 186 4.50 6.85 -1.20
C ALA A 186 5.35 5.72 -0.58
N SER A 187 4.73 4.82 0.17
CA SER A 187 5.45 3.86 1.01
C SER A 187 6.37 2.92 0.21
N LEU A 188 7.41 2.41 0.85
CA LEU A 188 8.38 1.51 0.23
C LEU A 188 7.72 0.29 -0.44
N THR A 189 6.67 -0.26 0.18
CA THR A 189 5.90 -1.40 -0.36
C THR A 189 5.12 -1.02 -1.63
N GLU A 190 4.57 0.19 -1.70
CA GLU A 190 3.86 0.68 -2.88
C GLU A 190 4.83 0.92 -4.03
N VAL A 191 6.01 1.49 -3.76
CA VAL A 191 7.05 1.69 -4.79
C VAL A 191 7.53 0.36 -5.34
N ILE A 192 7.70 -0.66 -4.49
CA ILE A 192 8.06 -2.02 -4.90
C ILE A 192 6.98 -2.65 -5.80
N LEU A 193 5.71 -2.49 -5.43
CA LEU A 193 4.59 -2.99 -6.21
C LEU A 193 4.49 -2.25 -7.56
N LEU A 194 4.59 -0.92 -7.54
CA LEU A 194 4.51 -0.06 -8.72
C LEU A 194 5.66 -0.33 -9.70
N LYS A 195 6.88 -0.59 -9.18
CA LYS A 195 8.04 -0.96 -10.01
C LYS A 195 7.85 -2.27 -10.77
N SER A 196 7.04 -3.19 -10.25
CA SER A 196 6.71 -4.42 -10.96
C SER A 196 5.72 -4.21 -12.11
N MET A 197 4.94 -3.12 -12.10
CA MET A 197 3.87 -2.86 -13.06
C MET A 197 4.15 -1.71 -14.03
N PHE A 198 5.02 -0.76 -13.65
CA PHE A 198 5.30 0.45 -14.40
C PHE A 198 6.81 0.69 -14.57
N ARG A 199 7.17 1.50 -15.58
CA ARG A 199 8.57 1.91 -15.76
C ARG A 199 8.99 3.01 -14.76
N ILE A 200 10.29 3.10 -14.47
CA ILE A 200 10.90 4.09 -13.57
C ILE A 200 10.36 5.53 -13.71
N PRO A 201 10.17 6.13 -14.92
CA PRO A 201 9.64 7.50 -15.01
C PRO A 201 8.25 7.69 -14.38
N MET A 202 7.39 6.66 -14.41
CA MET A 202 6.08 6.70 -13.74
C MET A 202 6.21 6.72 -12.22
N ILE A 203 7.18 5.95 -11.69
CA ILE A 203 7.45 5.89 -10.26
C ILE A 203 7.95 7.25 -9.76
N VAL A 204 8.85 7.89 -10.51
CA VAL A 204 9.33 9.23 -10.18
C VAL A 204 8.18 10.24 -10.20
N ALA A 205 7.35 10.22 -11.23
CA ALA A 205 6.17 11.10 -11.31
C ALA A 205 5.23 10.91 -10.11
N PHE A 206 4.89 9.66 -9.77
CA PHE A 206 4.08 9.32 -8.60
C PHE A 206 4.69 9.86 -7.29
N LEU A 207 5.98 9.59 -7.07
CA LEU A 207 6.67 10.09 -5.88
C LEU A 207 6.69 11.62 -5.80
N THR A 208 6.91 12.30 -6.92
CA THR A 208 6.89 13.78 -6.95
C THR A 208 5.52 14.36 -6.63
N VAL A 209 4.44 13.74 -7.11
CA VAL A 209 3.06 14.17 -6.82
C VAL A 209 2.74 13.99 -5.35
N ILE A 210 3.08 12.85 -4.75
CA ILE A 210 2.81 12.59 -3.32
C ILE A 210 3.65 13.48 -2.43
N LEU A 211 4.94 13.64 -2.75
CA LEU A 211 5.82 14.52 -2.01
C LEU A 211 5.31 15.97 -2.10
N GLY A 212 4.88 16.42 -3.27
CA GLY A 212 4.26 17.73 -3.47
C GLY A 212 2.97 17.89 -2.67
N MET A 213 2.07 16.90 -2.72
CA MET A 213 0.82 16.89 -1.95
C MET A 213 1.06 16.96 -0.44
N ALA A 214 1.98 16.14 0.06
CA ALA A 214 2.29 16.06 1.49
C ALA A 214 2.87 17.39 2.01
N ILE A 215 3.79 17.99 1.25
CA ILE A 215 4.38 19.30 1.60
C ILE A 215 3.33 20.40 1.52
N LEU A 216 2.53 20.45 0.45
CA LEU A 216 1.47 21.43 0.29
C LEU A 216 0.48 21.34 1.46
N MET A 217 -0.01 20.14 1.77
CA MET A 217 -0.94 19.93 2.88
C MET A 217 -0.30 20.27 4.23
N GLY A 218 0.96 19.91 4.43
CA GLY A 218 1.71 20.26 5.64
C GLY A 218 1.77 21.77 5.86
N TYR A 219 2.15 22.54 4.84
CA TYR A 219 2.21 24.00 4.96
C TYR A 219 0.83 24.63 5.11
N LEU A 220 -0.18 24.19 4.36
CA LEU A 220 -1.54 24.73 4.50
C LEU A 220 -2.10 24.47 5.90
N THR A 221 -1.85 23.27 6.45
CA THR A 221 -2.30 22.95 7.81
C THR A 221 -1.56 23.79 8.85
N GLN A 222 -0.25 23.96 8.71
CA GLN A 222 0.56 24.77 9.62
C GLN A 222 0.22 26.26 9.61
N MET A 223 -0.22 26.79 8.47
CA MET A 223 -0.60 28.20 8.34
C MET A 223 -2.04 28.48 8.82
N LEU A 224 -2.92 27.48 8.74
CA LEU A 224 -4.34 27.64 9.05
C LEU A 224 -4.70 27.26 10.51
N PHE A 225 -3.86 26.44 11.16
CA PHE A 225 -4.07 25.89 12.50
C PHE A 225 -2.80 25.97 13.33
#